data_AF-A0A366EFS8-F1
#
_entry.id   AF-A0A366EFS8-F1
#
_cell.length_a   1.000
_cell.length_b   1.000
_cell.length_c   1.000
_cell.angle_alpha   90.00
_cell.angle_beta   90.00
_cell.angle_gamma   90.00
#
_symmetry.space_group_name_H-M   'P 1'
#
loop_
_entity.id
_entity.type
_entity.pdbx_description
1 polymer ?
#
loop_
_entity_poly.entity_id
_entity_poly.type
_entity_poly.pdbx_seq_one_letter_code
_entity_poly.pdbx_strand_id
1 'polypeptide(L)'
;MKKKSKVMMFSILFAASIALNLYLGFNSYLKSTYSPNQEDQQILGEMTKMVLENKEYKEIAARETVSAIKQEVSRFNVADPASIYHYQINVQTNEQSYLFFCIDDNCTDVTNEGWMYSRYSDVEPILPLHKEN
;
A
#
# COMPACT_ATOMS: atom_id res chain seq x y z
N MET A 1 33.69 -3.07 -43.65
CA MET A 1 32.22 -3.05 -43.44
C MET A 1 31.74 -3.71 -42.15
N LYS A 2 32.31 -4.84 -41.68
CA LYS A 2 31.87 -5.54 -40.45
C LYS A 2 31.86 -4.69 -39.15
N LYS A 3 32.83 -3.78 -38.95
CA LYS A 3 32.93 -2.94 -37.74
C LYS A 3 31.81 -1.88 -37.64
N LYS A 4 31.43 -1.26 -38.78
CA LYS A 4 30.30 -0.29 -38.84
C LYS A 4 28.95 -0.97 -38.56
N SER A 5 28.76 -2.19 -39.05
CA SER A 5 27.55 -2.99 -38.78
C SER A 5 27.42 -3.37 -37.30
N LYS A 6 28.52 -3.74 -36.63
CA LYS A 6 28.50 -4.00 -35.18
C LYS A 6 28.17 -2.75 -34.37
N VAL A 7 28.78 -1.59 -34.70
CA VAL A 7 28.48 -0.32 -34.02
C VAL A 7 27.02 0.06 -34.17
N MET A 8 26.45 -0.05 -35.37
CA MET A 8 25.02 0.20 -35.63
C MET A 8 24.12 -0.73 -34.81
N MET A 9 24.45 -2.04 -34.74
CA MET A 9 23.71 -3.00 -33.93
C MET A 9 23.77 -2.66 -32.43
N PHE A 10 24.94 -2.30 -31.90
CA PHE A 10 25.09 -1.86 -30.51
C PHE A 10 24.29 -0.58 -30.22
N SER A 11 24.30 0.40 -31.12
CA SER A 11 23.51 1.63 -30.97
C SER A 11 22.01 1.34 -30.92
N ILE A 12 21.51 0.43 -31.76
CA ILE A 12 20.09 0.02 -31.75
C ILE A 12 19.73 -0.67 -30.45
N LEU A 13 20.55 -1.62 -29.99
CA LEU A 13 20.32 -2.33 -28.72
C LEU A 13 20.36 -1.37 -27.54
N PHE A 14 21.29 -0.41 -27.55
CA PHE A 14 21.39 0.61 -26.50
C PHE A 14 20.18 1.53 -26.49
N ALA A 15 19.73 2.01 -27.66
CA ALA A 15 18.52 2.82 -27.77
C ALA A 15 17.27 2.05 -27.31
N ALA A 16 17.13 0.78 -27.71
CA ALA A 16 16.05 -0.09 -27.26
C ALA A 16 16.08 -0.31 -25.73
N SER A 17 17.28 -0.51 -25.17
CA SER A 17 17.48 -0.65 -23.72
C SER A 17 17.08 0.61 -22.97
N ILE A 18 17.48 1.80 -23.44
CA ILE A 18 17.07 3.07 -22.83
C ILE A 18 15.56 3.23 -22.90
N ALA A 19 14.95 3.02 -24.08
CA ALA A 19 13.51 3.16 -24.25
C ALA A 19 12.73 2.24 -23.32
N LEU A 20 13.16 0.98 -23.19
CA LEU A 20 12.53 0.01 -22.30
C LEU A 20 12.66 0.42 -20.82
N ASN A 21 13.85 0.85 -20.38
CA ASN A 21 14.05 1.28 -19.00
C ASN A 21 13.24 2.54 -18.66
N LEU A 22 13.18 3.52 -19.57
CA LEU A 22 12.35 4.71 -19.39
C LEU A 22 10.86 4.34 -19.29
N TYR A 23 10.39 3.46 -20.16
CA TYR A 23 9.01 2.98 -20.12
C TYR A 23 8.67 2.27 -18.81
N LEU A 24 9.51 1.33 -18.38
CA LEU A 24 9.31 0.59 -17.12
C LEU A 24 9.37 1.51 -15.90
N GLY A 25 10.35 2.43 -15.87
CA GLY A 25 10.50 3.39 -14.78
C GLY A 25 9.32 4.35 -14.68
N PHE A 26 8.86 4.90 -15.82
CA PHE A 26 7.72 5.80 -15.84
C PHE A 26 6.41 5.09 -15.42
N ASN A 27 6.18 3.88 -15.92
CA ASN A 27 5.00 3.10 -15.55
C ASN A 27 5.01 2.74 -14.05
N SER A 28 6.17 2.37 -13.50
CA SER A 28 6.33 2.12 -12.06
C SER A 28 6.09 3.38 -11.23
N TYR A 29 6.59 4.53 -11.69
CA TYR A 29 6.37 5.82 -11.04
C TYR A 29 4.88 6.18 -11.01
N LEU A 30 4.18 6.09 -12.14
CA LEU A 30 2.75 6.38 -12.21
C LEU A 30 1.94 5.51 -11.24
N LYS A 31 2.22 4.21 -11.18
CA LYS A 31 1.55 3.29 -10.24
C LYS A 31 1.84 3.64 -8.78
N SER A 32 3.07 4.06 -8.47
CA SER A 32 3.44 4.48 -7.11
C SER A 32 2.75 5.76 -6.66
N THR A 33 2.34 6.61 -7.61
CA THR A 33 1.62 7.87 -7.37
C THR A 33 0.10 7.71 -7.46
N TYR A 34 -0.42 6.49 -7.58
CA TYR A 34 -1.85 6.26 -7.59
C TYR A 34 -2.50 6.80 -6.31
N SER A 35 -3.57 7.55 -6.49
CA SER A 35 -4.39 8.08 -5.40
C SER A 35 -5.79 7.51 -5.57
N PRO A 36 -6.43 7.01 -4.50
CA PRO A 36 -7.79 6.50 -4.60
C PRO A 36 -8.72 7.60 -5.11
N ASN A 37 -9.51 7.25 -6.11
CA ASN A 37 -10.57 8.05 -6.71
C ASN A 37 -11.88 7.88 -5.92
N GLN A 38 -12.98 8.49 -6.37
CA GLN A 38 -14.26 8.43 -5.65
C GLN A 38 -14.87 7.03 -5.54
N GLU A 39 -14.71 6.19 -6.56
CA GLU A 39 -15.17 4.80 -6.56
C GLU A 39 -14.36 3.97 -5.55
N ASP A 40 -13.04 4.15 -5.53
CA ASP A 40 -12.16 3.47 -4.56
C ASP A 40 -12.53 3.84 -3.12
N GLN A 41 -12.87 5.12 -2.87
CA GLN A 41 -13.33 5.58 -1.56
C GLN A 41 -14.67 4.96 -1.14
N GLN A 42 -15.57 4.67 -2.09
CA GLN A 42 -16.81 3.95 -1.80
C GLN A 42 -16.51 2.51 -1.37
N ILE A 43 -15.64 1.81 -2.10
CA ILE A 43 -15.22 0.44 -1.79
C ILE A 43 -14.54 0.40 -0.40
N LEU A 44 -13.60 1.32 -0.15
CA LEU A 44 -12.94 1.44 1.16
C LEU A 44 -13.94 1.75 2.29
N GLY A 45 -14.99 2.51 2.00
CA GLY A 45 -16.11 2.75 2.92
C GLY A 45 -16.90 1.47 3.23
N GLU A 46 -17.22 0.68 2.21
CA GLU A 46 -17.90 -0.61 2.37
C GLU A 46 -17.05 -1.60 3.16
N MET A 47 -15.75 -1.72 2.83
CA MET A 47 -14.80 -2.52 3.59
C MET A 47 -14.71 -2.06 5.05
N THR A 48 -14.70 -0.74 5.31
CA THR A 48 -14.69 -0.21 6.68
C THR A 48 -15.92 -0.68 7.46
N LYS A 49 -17.10 -0.64 6.84
CA LYS A 49 -18.33 -1.17 7.45
C LYS A 49 -18.19 -2.66 7.75
N MET A 50 -17.70 -3.44 6.79
CA MET A 50 -17.48 -4.89 6.97
C MET A 50 -16.54 -5.16 8.15
N VAL A 51 -15.45 -4.40 8.28
CA VAL A 51 -14.52 -4.51 9.42
C VAL A 51 -15.24 -4.23 10.74
N LEU A 52 -16.03 -3.17 10.83
CA LEU A 52 -16.77 -2.85 12.06
C LEU A 52 -17.78 -3.95 12.46
N GLU A 53 -18.33 -4.67 11.48
CA GLU A 53 -19.27 -5.77 11.69
C GLU A 53 -18.56 -7.11 11.94
N ASN A 54 -17.29 -7.23 11.56
CA ASN A 54 -16.48 -8.44 11.64
C ASN A 54 -16.21 -8.87 13.11
N LYS A 55 -16.13 -10.20 13.32
CA LYS A 55 -15.91 -10.79 14.64
C LYS A 55 -14.52 -10.47 15.19
N GLU A 56 -13.48 -10.54 14.36
CA GLU A 56 -12.10 -10.29 14.76
C GLU A 56 -11.90 -8.85 15.24
N TYR A 57 -12.50 -7.88 14.55
CA TYR A 57 -12.51 -6.49 15.00
C TYR A 57 -13.20 -6.33 16.35
N LYS A 58 -14.37 -6.95 16.56
CA LYS A 58 -15.09 -6.87 17.85
C LYS A 58 -14.26 -7.46 18.98
N GLU A 59 -13.53 -8.55 18.73
CA GLU A 59 -12.62 -9.14 19.70
C GLU A 59 -11.42 -8.22 20.01
N ILE A 60 -10.87 -7.53 19.02
CA ILE A 60 -9.82 -6.50 19.20
C ILE A 60 -10.37 -5.33 20.03
N ALA A 61 -11.49 -4.75 19.62
CA ALA A 61 -12.08 -3.59 20.28
C ALA A 61 -12.57 -3.86 21.72
N ALA A 62 -12.76 -5.14 22.08
CA ALA A 62 -13.08 -5.54 23.45
C ALA A 62 -11.85 -5.60 24.37
N ARG A 63 -10.64 -5.75 23.82
CA ARG A 63 -9.39 -5.91 24.59
C ARG A 63 -8.45 -4.70 24.50
N GLU A 64 -8.55 -3.92 23.43
CA GLU A 64 -7.66 -2.82 23.11
C GLU A 64 -8.45 -1.55 22.79
N THR A 65 -7.87 -0.39 23.10
CA THR A 65 -8.49 0.89 22.80
C THR A 65 -8.21 1.25 21.34
N VAL A 66 -9.25 1.25 20.51
CA VAL A 66 -9.16 1.69 19.11
C VAL A 66 -9.00 3.21 19.08
N SER A 67 -7.87 3.68 18.54
CA SER A 67 -7.52 5.09 18.42
C SER A 67 -7.92 5.68 17.06
N ALA A 68 -7.83 4.88 15.99
CA ALA A 68 -8.20 5.29 14.64
C ALA A 68 -8.52 4.09 13.75
N ILE A 69 -9.31 4.34 12.71
CA ILE A 69 -9.50 3.42 11.59
C ILE A 69 -9.14 4.19 10.33
N LYS A 70 -8.17 3.69 9.56
CA LYS A 70 -7.66 4.33 8.36
C LYS A 70 -7.89 3.47 7.14
N GLN A 71 -8.35 4.11 6.08
CA GLN A 71 -8.47 3.51 4.75
C GLN A 71 -7.15 3.74 4.00
N GLU A 72 -6.56 2.69 3.48
CA GLU A 72 -5.27 2.74 2.83
C GLU A 72 -5.28 1.92 1.53
N VAL A 73 -4.48 2.35 0.56
CA VAL A 73 -4.22 1.60 -0.68
C VAL A 73 -2.72 1.30 -0.74
N SER A 74 -2.39 0.02 -0.81
CA SER A 74 -1.02 -0.44 -0.94
C SER A 74 -0.47 -0.12 -2.34
N ARG A 75 0.57 0.70 -2.38
CA ARG A 75 1.11 1.33 -3.60
C ARG A 75 2.48 0.82 -4.05
N PHE A 76 3.05 -0.16 -3.35
CA PHE A 76 4.43 -0.60 -3.57
C PHE A 76 4.51 -1.87 -4.41
N ASN A 77 5.27 -1.83 -5.52
CA ASN A 77 5.58 -2.98 -6.37
C ASN A 77 4.37 -3.76 -6.91
N VAL A 78 3.22 -3.09 -7.06
CA VAL A 78 1.98 -3.72 -7.52
C VAL A 78 1.81 -3.61 -9.04
N ALA A 79 1.23 -4.66 -9.64
CA ALA A 79 0.93 -4.69 -11.05
C ALA A 79 -0.27 -3.79 -11.39
N ASP A 80 -1.28 -3.72 -10.53
CA ASP A 80 -2.46 -2.89 -10.68
C ASP A 80 -2.88 -2.31 -9.33
N PRO A 81 -2.53 -1.04 -9.00
CA PRO A 81 -2.90 -0.41 -7.73
C PRO A 81 -4.39 -0.33 -7.43
N ALA A 82 -5.25 -0.43 -8.45
CA ALA A 82 -6.71 -0.39 -8.31
C ALA A 82 -7.32 -1.77 -7.98
N SER A 83 -6.49 -2.81 -7.86
CA SER A 83 -6.96 -4.14 -7.45
C SER A 83 -7.47 -4.11 -6.01
N ILE A 84 -8.58 -4.81 -5.79
CA ILE A 84 -9.24 -4.93 -4.49
C ILE A 84 -8.29 -5.47 -3.38
N TYR A 85 -7.32 -6.32 -3.74
CA TYR A 85 -6.32 -6.85 -2.80
C TYR A 85 -5.31 -5.83 -2.30
N HIS A 86 -5.30 -4.62 -2.88
CA HIS A 86 -4.46 -3.53 -2.40
C HIS A 86 -5.20 -2.58 -1.48
N TYR A 87 -6.51 -2.75 -1.32
CA TYR A 87 -7.28 -1.99 -0.37
C TYR A 87 -7.14 -2.64 1.00
N GLN A 88 -6.83 -1.81 1.99
CA GLN A 88 -6.66 -2.27 3.35
C GLN A 88 -7.30 -1.29 4.32
N ILE A 89 -7.92 -1.86 5.36
CA ILE A 89 -8.42 -1.09 6.50
C ILE A 89 -7.49 -1.33 7.67
N ASN A 90 -6.86 -0.25 8.12
CA ASN A 90 -5.91 -0.24 9.21
C ASN A 90 -6.61 0.19 10.50
N VAL A 91 -6.83 -0.74 11.42
CA VAL A 91 -7.41 -0.50 12.74
C VAL A 91 -6.27 -0.28 13.73
N GLN A 92 -6.05 0.97 14.13
CA GLN A 92 -4.97 1.36 15.02
C GLN A 92 -5.43 1.33 16.46
N THR A 93 -4.75 0.57 17.31
CA THR A 93 -4.98 0.51 18.75
C THR A 93 -3.81 1.13 19.53
N ASN A 94 -3.98 1.18 20.85
CA ASN A 94 -2.90 1.52 21.78
C ASN A 94 -1.76 0.49 21.79
N GLU A 95 -1.97 -0.72 21.29
CA GLU A 95 -0.93 -1.78 21.27
C GLU A 95 -0.33 -1.94 19.86
N GLN A 96 -1.20 -2.12 18.86
CA GLN A 96 -0.79 -2.40 17.49
C GLN A 96 -1.85 -1.99 16.47
N SER A 97 -1.45 -2.02 15.22
CA SER A 97 -2.30 -1.73 14.08
C SER A 97 -2.63 -3.04 13.37
N TYR A 98 -3.91 -3.32 13.18
CA TYR A 98 -4.40 -4.52 12.51
C TYR A 98 -4.83 -4.21 11.09
N LEU A 99 -4.49 -5.08 10.15
CA LEU A 99 -4.66 -4.89 8.71
C LEU A 99 -5.72 -5.84 8.20
N PHE A 100 -6.86 -5.27 7.79
CA PHE A 100 -7.96 -6.02 7.21
C PHE A 100 -7.96 -5.90 5.69
N PHE A 101 -8.14 -7.04 5.02
CA PHE A 101 -8.18 -7.17 3.56
C PHE A 101 -9.42 -7.97 3.14
N CYS A 102 -9.82 -7.82 1.88
CA CYS A 102 -10.85 -8.64 1.27
C CYS A 102 -10.36 -10.09 1.10
N ILE A 103 -11.23 -11.07 1.37
CA ILE A 103 -10.88 -12.49 1.24
C ILE A 103 -10.88 -13.00 -0.21
N ASP A 104 -11.54 -12.29 -1.12
CA ASP A 104 -11.71 -12.67 -2.52
C ASP A 104 -11.85 -11.44 -3.45
N ASP A 105 -11.84 -11.69 -4.76
CA ASP A 105 -11.95 -10.67 -5.81
C ASP A 105 -13.24 -9.83 -5.74
N ASN A 106 -14.30 -10.36 -5.13
CA ASN A 106 -15.59 -9.69 -5.00
C ASN A 106 -15.78 -9.01 -3.64
N CYS A 107 -14.76 -9.07 -2.76
CA CYS A 107 -14.80 -8.63 -1.38
C CYS A 107 -16.06 -9.06 -0.63
N THR A 108 -16.37 -10.37 -0.64
CA THR A 108 -17.56 -10.88 0.05
C THR A 108 -17.48 -10.78 1.57
N ASP A 109 -16.26 -10.77 2.12
CA ASP A 109 -15.95 -10.53 3.53
C ASP A 109 -14.52 -9.96 3.66
N VAL A 110 -14.16 -9.54 4.88
CA VAL A 110 -12.84 -9.07 5.25
C VAL A 110 -12.24 -9.89 6.39
N THR A 111 -10.93 -10.04 6.41
CA THR A 111 -10.20 -10.73 7.49
C THR A 111 -8.93 -10.00 7.86
N ASN A 112 -8.48 -10.17 9.11
CA ASN A 112 -7.21 -9.63 9.57
C ASN A 112 -6.05 -10.51 9.09
N GLU A 113 -5.31 -10.05 8.08
CA GLU A 113 -4.18 -10.80 7.52
C GLU A 113 -2.83 -10.38 8.10
N GLY A 114 -2.80 -9.39 8.99
CA GLY A 114 -1.54 -8.94 9.55
C GLY A 114 -1.67 -7.86 10.61
N TRP A 115 -0.58 -7.67 11.34
CA TRP A 115 -0.47 -6.62 12.33
C TRP A 115 0.89 -5.94 12.19
N MET A 116 0.94 -4.67 12.59
CA MET A 116 2.16 -3.89 12.68
C MET A 116 2.19 -3.16 14.01
N TYR A 117 3.38 -3.02 14.60
CA TYR A 117 3.52 -2.34 15.89
C TYR A 117 3.01 -0.88 15.84
N SER A 118 2.17 -0.52 16.81
CA SER A 118 1.73 0.86 17.04
C SER A 118 2.87 1.63 17.70
N ARG A 119 3.85 2.06 16.92
CA ARG A 119 5.06 2.72 17.47
C ARG A 119 4.82 4.19 17.91
N TYR A 120 3.58 4.62 18.13
CA TYR A 120 3.26 6.06 18.23
C TYR A 120 2.43 6.54 19.41
N SER A 121 1.96 5.70 20.35
CA SER A 121 1.19 6.22 21.50
C SER A 121 1.98 6.38 22.79
N ASP A 122 2.98 5.52 23.09
CA ASP A 122 3.50 5.42 24.47
C ASP A 122 5.03 5.44 24.61
N VAL A 123 5.78 5.69 23.54
CA VAL A 123 7.25 5.68 23.57
C VAL A 123 7.80 7.05 23.19
N GLU A 124 8.71 7.57 24.01
CA GLU A 124 9.45 8.80 23.69
C GLU A 124 10.06 8.69 22.27
N PRO A 125 10.01 9.77 21.46
CA PRO A 125 10.59 9.78 20.14
C PRO A 125 12.05 9.31 20.15
N ILE A 126 12.37 8.27 19.37
CA ILE A 126 13.74 7.73 19.24
C ILE A 126 14.65 8.76 18.54
N LEU A 127 14.06 9.65 17.74
CA LEU A 127 14.77 10.74 17.10
C LEU A 127 15.01 11.87 18.11
N PRO A 128 16.23 12.43 18.19
CA PRO A 128 16.45 13.60 19.02
C PRO A 128 15.63 14.76 18.44
N LEU A 129 14.54 15.12 19.13
CA LEU A 129 13.90 16.42 18.97
C LEU A 129 14.72 17.41 19.82
N HIS A 130 15.90 17.74 19.34
CA HIS A 130 16.69 18.79 19.99
C HIS A 130 15.88 20.08 19.90
N LYS A 131 15.32 20.52 21.04
CA LYS A 131 14.91 21.92 21.20
C LYS A 131 16.21 22.70 21.38
N GLU A 132 16.61 23.42 20.32
CA GLU A 132 17.54 24.52 20.51
C GLU A 132 16.88 25.51 21.49
N ASN A 133 17.52 25.71 22.63
CA ASN A 133 17.23 26.78 23.58
C ASN A 133 17.93 28.06 23.14
#